data_AF-A0A8C7I0C1-F1
#
_entry.id   AF-A0A8C7I0C1-F1
#
_cell.length_a   1.000
_cell.length_b   1.000
_cell.length_c   1.000
_cell.angle_alpha   90.00
_cell.angle_beta   90.00
_cell.angle_gamma   90.00
#
_symmetry.space_group_name_H-M   'P 1'
#
loop_
_entity.id
_entity.type
_entity.pdbx_description
1 polymer ?
#
loop_
_entity_poly.entity_id
_entity_poly.type
_entity_poly.pdbx_seq_one_letter_code
_entity_poly.pdbx_strand_id
1 'polypeptide(L)'
;DDVLAPTTHLIRKRREELDIHKAMEALQEVIHTHENKLKNGRALKTAVKERELARQKAANQLTLRQELKALTKEREKIGALVEKHEIYPRFLDKVVKASKQFQEAWQVMSRVDSLVQTREELLTSIKQNQECCETARTQLTQYLEQNDDRLLHYNNRLARLQRILDRVRSETMLWAMLLGTIKMATANLYQTTSKKAQDGWGEVALKDTLKQLDTVQKFLSNLICIWEEVNQVQTRQHFQP
;
A
#
# COMPACT_ATOMS: atom_id res chain seq x y z
N ASP A 1 3.09 116.76 -90.60
CA ASP A 1 2.09 115.81 -91.14
C ASP A 1 2.67 114.41 -91.01
N ASP A 2 2.88 113.89 -89.80
CA ASP A 2 1.84 113.40 -88.89
C ASP A 2 0.79 112.55 -89.62
N VAL A 3 0.75 111.25 -89.29
CA VAL A 3 -0.24 110.19 -89.62
C VAL A 3 0.44 108.95 -90.23
N LEU A 4 1.16 108.14 -89.44
CA LEU A 4 1.45 106.73 -89.77
C LEU A 4 1.84 105.84 -88.55
N ALA A 5 1.62 106.34 -87.33
CA ALA A 5 1.75 105.59 -86.08
C ALA A 5 0.60 104.59 -85.70
N PRO A 6 -0.59 104.52 -86.36
CA PRO A 6 -1.66 103.59 -85.93
C PRO A 6 -1.53 102.13 -86.44
N THR A 7 -0.90 101.91 -87.60
CA THR A 7 -1.10 100.68 -88.39
C THR A 7 -0.27 99.48 -87.90
N THR A 8 0.96 99.72 -87.45
CA THR A 8 1.85 98.67 -86.89
C THR A 8 1.34 98.18 -85.52
N HIS A 9 0.68 99.06 -84.76
CA HIS A 9 0.11 98.75 -83.45
C HIS A 9 -1.15 97.87 -83.56
N LEU A 10 -1.93 98.04 -84.62
CA LEU A 10 -3.12 97.23 -84.93
C LEU A 10 -2.75 95.79 -85.35
N ILE A 11 -1.70 95.61 -86.14
CA ILE A 11 -1.22 94.28 -86.56
C ILE A 11 -0.63 93.52 -85.37
N ARG A 12 0.16 94.20 -84.51
CA ARG A 12 0.68 93.60 -83.28
C ARG A 12 -0.45 93.17 -82.34
N LYS A 13 -1.44 94.05 -82.13
CA LYS A 13 -2.62 93.76 -81.30
C LYS A 13 -3.42 92.58 -81.85
N ARG A 14 -3.62 92.49 -83.17
CA ARG A 14 -4.34 91.38 -83.80
C ARG A 14 -3.57 90.05 -83.74
N ARG A 15 -2.24 90.09 -83.73
CA ARG A 15 -1.37 88.91 -83.54
C ARG A 15 -1.40 88.44 -82.08
N GLU A 16 -1.34 89.37 -81.13
CA GLU A 16 -1.53 89.10 -79.71
C GLU A 16 -2.92 88.52 -79.43
N GLU A 17 -3.99 89.05 -80.04
CA GLU A 17 -5.35 88.50 -79.94
C GLU A 17 -5.45 87.07 -80.50
N LEU A 18 -4.78 86.78 -81.63
CA LEU A 18 -4.72 85.43 -82.19
C LEU A 18 -3.94 84.45 -81.31
N ASP A 19 -2.83 84.90 -80.74
CA ASP A 19 -2.01 84.09 -79.84
C ASP A 19 -2.75 83.86 -78.51
N ILE A 20 -3.50 84.83 -78.01
CA ILE A 20 -4.42 84.69 -76.86
C ILE A 20 -5.53 83.70 -77.19
N HIS A 21 -6.15 83.77 -78.37
CA HIS A 21 -7.18 82.81 -78.79
C HIS A 21 -6.66 81.38 -78.87
N LYS A 22 -5.49 81.17 -79.49
CA LYS A 22 -4.85 79.85 -79.56
C LYS A 22 -4.45 79.34 -78.18
N ALA A 23 -3.94 80.22 -77.30
CA ALA A 23 -3.63 79.87 -75.92
C ALA A 23 -4.91 79.50 -75.13
N MET A 24 -6.03 80.18 -75.38
CA MET A 24 -7.31 79.90 -74.74
C MET A 24 -7.90 78.56 -75.21
N GLU A 25 -7.83 78.24 -76.50
CA GLU A 25 -8.21 76.93 -77.04
C GLU A 25 -7.33 75.80 -76.47
N ALA A 26 -6.02 76.00 -76.42
CA ALA A 26 -5.10 75.04 -75.80
C ALA A 26 -5.39 74.84 -74.31
N LEU A 27 -5.71 75.91 -73.56
CA LEU A 27 -6.14 75.81 -72.16
C LEU A 27 -7.46 75.05 -72.01
N GLN A 28 -8.43 75.30 -72.89
CA GLN A 28 -9.72 74.60 -72.92
C GLN A 28 -9.53 73.10 -73.16
N GLU A 29 -8.66 72.72 -74.09
CA GLU A 29 -8.32 71.32 -74.39
C GLU A 29 -7.59 70.66 -73.20
N VAL A 30 -6.66 71.37 -72.56
CA VAL A 30 -5.97 70.91 -71.35
C VAL A 30 -6.96 70.70 -70.20
N ILE A 31 -7.93 71.60 -70.00
CA ILE A 31 -8.98 71.46 -68.99
C ILE A 31 -9.85 70.23 -69.29
N HIS A 32 -10.33 70.08 -70.53
CA HIS A 32 -11.18 68.95 -70.91
C HIS A 32 -10.47 67.61 -70.76
N THR A 33 -9.20 67.53 -71.18
CA THR A 33 -8.39 66.33 -71.00
C THR A 33 -8.10 66.06 -69.52
N HIS A 34 -7.88 67.08 -68.70
CA HIS A 34 -7.71 66.95 -67.25
C HIS A 34 -8.98 66.44 -66.56
N GLU A 35 -10.15 67.02 -66.88
CA GLU A 35 -11.45 66.57 -66.36
C GLU A 35 -11.77 65.13 -66.77
N ASN A 36 -11.51 64.75 -68.02
CA ASN A 36 -11.68 63.37 -68.47
C ASN A 36 -10.72 62.43 -67.75
N LYS A 37 -9.47 62.81 -67.50
CA LYS A 37 -8.54 62.03 -66.67
C LYS A 37 -9.05 61.85 -65.23
N LEU A 38 -9.64 62.90 -64.63
CA LEU A 38 -10.23 62.82 -63.29
C LEU A 38 -11.47 61.91 -63.26
N LYS A 39 -12.37 62.02 -64.24
CA LYS A 39 -13.56 61.15 -64.37
C LYS A 39 -13.14 59.69 -64.59
N ASN A 40 -12.20 59.44 -65.50
CA ASN A 40 -11.64 58.12 -65.74
C ASN A 40 -10.95 57.56 -64.48
N GLY A 41 -10.21 58.38 -63.74
CA GLY A 41 -9.60 57.99 -62.47
C GLY A 41 -10.63 57.60 -61.39
N ARG A 42 -11.75 58.31 -61.30
CA ARG A 42 -12.86 57.98 -60.37
C ARG A 42 -13.60 56.71 -60.80
N ALA A 43 -13.91 56.58 -62.08
CA ALA A 43 -14.54 55.39 -62.64
C ALA A 43 -13.66 54.15 -62.41
N LEU A 44 -12.35 54.25 -62.68
CA LEU A 44 -11.39 53.18 -62.45
C LEU A 44 -11.30 52.79 -60.96
N LYS A 45 -11.23 53.76 -60.04
CA LYS A 45 -11.24 53.48 -58.59
C LYS A 45 -12.52 52.77 -58.15
N THR A 46 -13.66 53.14 -58.71
CA THR A 46 -14.96 52.52 -58.39
C THR A 46 -15.00 51.09 -58.92
N ALA A 47 -14.59 50.87 -60.18
CA ALA A 47 -14.51 49.54 -60.78
C ALA A 47 -13.54 48.61 -60.01
N VAL A 48 -12.42 49.12 -59.53
CA VAL A 48 -11.49 48.33 -58.69
C VAL A 48 -12.13 47.95 -57.36
N LYS A 49 -12.81 48.88 -56.67
CA LYS A 49 -13.52 48.59 -55.41
C LYS A 49 -14.63 47.56 -55.61
N GLU A 50 -15.41 47.68 -56.67
CA GLU A 50 -16.47 46.71 -57.00
C GLU A 50 -15.88 45.33 -57.31
N ARG A 51 -14.79 45.27 -58.07
CA ARG A 51 -14.11 44.01 -58.39
C ARG A 51 -13.54 43.35 -57.13
N GLU A 52 -12.98 44.12 -56.21
CA GLU A 52 -12.46 43.59 -54.96
C GLU A 52 -13.58 43.12 -54.03
N LEU A 53 -14.68 43.88 -53.92
CA LEU A 53 -15.87 43.45 -53.19
C LEU A 53 -16.48 42.17 -53.80
N ALA A 54 -16.51 42.06 -55.12
CA ALA A 54 -16.98 40.86 -55.82
C ALA A 54 -16.08 39.65 -55.52
N ARG A 55 -14.76 39.83 -55.50
CA ARG A 55 -13.79 38.78 -55.10
C ARG A 55 -14.00 38.34 -53.65
N GLN A 56 -14.13 39.29 -52.72
CA GLN A 56 -14.38 38.98 -51.31
C GLN A 56 -15.69 38.21 -51.13
N LYS A 57 -16.77 38.64 -51.78
CA LYS A 57 -18.05 37.93 -51.76
C LYS A 57 -17.94 36.54 -52.35
N ALA A 58 -17.22 36.36 -53.45
CA ALA A 58 -17.01 35.05 -54.07
C ALA A 58 -16.19 34.11 -53.18
N ALA A 59 -15.14 34.63 -52.53
CA ALA A 59 -14.34 33.88 -51.57
C ALA A 59 -15.18 33.44 -50.35
N ASN A 60 -15.96 34.37 -49.78
CA ASN A 60 -16.86 34.06 -48.67
C ASN A 60 -17.95 33.07 -49.08
N GLN A 61 -18.49 33.18 -50.30
CA GLN A 61 -19.47 32.22 -50.80
C GLN A 61 -18.88 30.81 -50.93
N LEU A 62 -17.59 30.70 -51.29
CA LEU A 62 -16.90 29.42 -51.34
C LEU A 62 -16.69 28.83 -49.95
N THR A 63 -16.23 29.63 -48.98
CA THR A 63 -16.02 29.17 -47.59
C THR A 63 -17.35 28.74 -46.96
N LEU A 64 -18.39 29.56 -47.06
CA LEU A 64 -19.73 29.20 -46.55
C LEU A 64 -20.27 27.92 -47.20
N ARG A 65 -20.03 27.69 -48.49
CA ARG A 65 -20.42 26.44 -49.15
C ARG A 65 -19.66 25.23 -48.62
N GLN A 66 -18.39 25.38 -48.28
CA GLN A 66 -17.60 24.30 -47.68
C GLN A 66 -18.09 23.99 -46.25
N GLU A 67 -18.35 25.02 -45.45
CA GLU A 67 -18.91 24.89 -44.11
C GLU A 67 -20.29 24.22 -44.13
N LEU A 68 -21.19 24.65 -45.03
CA LEU A 68 -22.49 24.01 -45.22
C LEU A 68 -22.36 22.53 -45.55
N LYS A 69 -21.43 22.16 -46.43
CA LYS A 69 -21.18 20.75 -46.75
C LYS A 69 -20.66 19.97 -45.54
N ALA A 70 -19.75 20.55 -44.75
CA ALA A 70 -19.22 19.91 -43.55
C ALA A 70 -20.32 19.70 -42.50
N LEU A 71 -21.12 20.74 -42.22
CA LEU A 71 -22.25 20.67 -41.28
C LEU A 71 -23.32 19.68 -41.74
N THR A 72 -23.59 19.61 -43.05
CA THR A 72 -24.55 18.64 -43.60
C THR A 72 -24.08 17.20 -43.37
N LYS A 73 -22.79 16.92 -43.60
CA LYS A 73 -22.22 15.59 -43.32
C LYS A 73 -22.29 15.23 -41.84
N GLU A 74 -21.99 16.17 -40.94
CA GLU A 74 -22.07 15.89 -39.50
C GLU A 74 -23.51 15.66 -39.06
N ARG A 75 -24.47 16.43 -39.60
CA ARG A 75 -25.90 16.20 -39.36
C ARG A 75 -26.34 14.83 -39.85
N GLU A 76 -25.92 14.39 -41.03
CA GLU A 76 -26.24 13.06 -41.56
C GLU A 76 -25.65 11.95 -40.68
N LYS A 77 -24.41 12.12 -40.22
CA LYS A 77 -23.75 11.18 -39.31
C LYS A 77 -24.48 11.08 -37.96
N ILE A 78 -24.85 12.22 -37.36
CA ILE A 78 -25.63 12.26 -36.13
C ILE A 78 -27.02 11.65 -36.36
N GLY A 79 -27.66 11.95 -37.49
CA GLY A 79 -28.96 11.38 -37.87
C GLY A 79 -28.93 9.85 -37.95
N ALA A 80 -27.92 9.29 -38.63
CA ALA A 80 -27.73 7.84 -38.70
C ALA A 80 -27.49 7.21 -37.33
N LEU A 81 -26.76 7.90 -36.44
CA LEU A 81 -26.59 7.45 -35.06
C LEU A 81 -27.93 7.48 -34.29
N VAL A 82 -28.72 8.53 -34.41
CA VAL A 82 -30.03 8.63 -33.73
C VAL A 82 -30.97 7.52 -34.20
N GLU A 83 -31.05 7.26 -35.51
CA GLU A 83 -31.84 6.16 -36.07
C GLU A 83 -31.38 4.80 -35.52
N LYS A 84 -30.06 4.56 -35.47
CA LYS A 84 -29.51 3.33 -34.88
C LYS A 84 -29.90 3.15 -33.41
N HIS A 85 -29.98 4.24 -32.65
CA HIS A 85 -30.28 4.22 -31.22
C HIS A 85 -31.77 4.35 -30.90
N GLU A 86 -32.66 4.42 -31.90
CA GLU A 86 -34.11 4.58 -31.70
C GLU A 86 -34.75 3.39 -30.95
N ILE A 87 -34.08 2.24 -30.94
CA ILE A 87 -34.52 1.03 -30.24
C ILE A 87 -34.59 1.27 -28.72
N TYR A 88 -33.65 2.02 -28.15
CA TYR A 88 -33.54 2.24 -26.71
C TYR A 88 -34.71 3.03 -26.09
N PRO A 89 -35.13 4.21 -26.63
CA PRO A 89 -36.28 4.92 -26.10
C PRO A 89 -37.58 4.11 -26.27
N ARG A 90 -37.74 3.36 -27.38
CA ARG A 90 -38.88 2.44 -27.56
C ARG A 90 -38.90 1.32 -26.52
N PHE A 91 -37.74 0.78 -26.16
CA PHE A 91 -37.60 -0.20 -25.09
C PHE A 91 -37.93 0.42 -23.71
N LEU A 92 -37.37 1.59 -23.40
CA LEU A 92 -37.63 2.28 -22.14
C LEU A 92 -39.11 2.63 -21.98
N ASP A 93 -39.78 3.05 -23.06
CA ASP A 93 -41.23 3.29 -23.05
C ASP A 93 -42.02 2.01 -22.73
N LYS A 94 -41.61 0.84 -23.26
CA LYS A 94 -42.20 -0.45 -22.86
C LYS A 94 -41.97 -0.77 -21.38
N VAL A 95 -40.77 -0.49 -20.87
CA VAL A 95 -40.44 -0.71 -19.44
C VAL A 95 -41.27 0.20 -18.54
N VAL A 96 -41.42 1.47 -18.92
CA VAL A 96 -42.27 2.44 -18.22
C VAL A 96 -43.73 1.99 -18.25
N LYS A 97 -44.25 1.56 -19.40
CA LYS A 97 -45.63 1.04 -19.51
C LYS A 97 -45.87 -0.24 -18.71
N ALA A 98 -44.86 -1.11 -18.62
CA ALA A 98 -44.95 -2.33 -17.83
C ALA A 98 -44.83 -2.08 -16.31
N SER A 99 -44.13 -1.01 -15.92
CA SER A 99 -43.93 -0.64 -14.53
C SER A 99 -45.02 0.32 -14.04
N LYS A 100 -45.63 0.03 -12.91
CA LYS A 100 -46.53 0.99 -12.24
C LYS A 100 -45.76 2.06 -11.44
N GLN A 101 -44.44 1.93 -11.31
CA GLN A 101 -43.62 2.75 -10.41
C GLN A 101 -42.93 3.92 -11.12
N PHE A 102 -42.86 3.92 -12.44
CA PHE A 102 -42.19 4.96 -13.23
C PHE A 102 -43.17 5.59 -14.20
N GLN A 103 -43.14 6.92 -14.30
CA GLN A 103 -43.92 7.69 -15.25
C GLN A 103 -43.13 8.02 -16.52
N GLU A 104 -41.82 8.14 -16.41
CA GLU A 104 -40.95 8.57 -17.51
C GLU A 104 -39.65 7.75 -17.58
N ALA A 105 -39.09 7.65 -18.79
CA ALA A 105 -37.87 6.89 -19.06
C ALA A 105 -36.67 7.37 -18.23
N TRP A 106 -36.56 8.67 -17.95
CA TRP A 106 -35.45 9.21 -17.15
C TRP A 106 -35.48 8.74 -15.69
N GLN A 107 -36.67 8.46 -15.13
CA GLN A 107 -36.80 7.96 -13.76
C GLN A 107 -36.21 6.55 -13.64
N VAL A 108 -36.40 5.73 -14.69
CA VAL A 108 -35.80 4.40 -14.80
C VAL A 108 -34.28 4.52 -14.86
N MET A 109 -33.75 5.41 -15.70
CA MET A 109 -32.31 5.65 -15.81
C MET A 109 -31.72 6.11 -14.47
N SER A 110 -32.33 7.12 -13.83
CA SER A 110 -31.90 7.64 -12.53
C SER A 110 -31.91 6.57 -11.43
N ARG A 111 -32.91 5.68 -11.44
CA ARG A 111 -32.96 4.54 -10.53
C ARG A 111 -31.84 3.54 -10.80
N VAL A 112 -31.57 3.23 -12.07
CA VAL A 112 -30.46 2.35 -12.46
C VAL A 112 -29.13 2.96 -12.04
N ASP A 113 -28.90 4.25 -12.28
CA ASP A 113 -27.67 4.94 -11.87
C ASP A 113 -27.47 4.86 -10.35
N SER A 114 -28.54 5.12 -9.58
CA SER A 114 -28.51 4.99 -8.12
C SER A 114 -28.23 3.55 -7.67
N LEU A 115 -28.78 2.55 -8.38
CA LEU A 115 -28.53 1.13 -8.09
C LEU A 115 -27.10 0.71 -8.44
N VAL A 116 -26.53 1.25 -9.52
CA VAL A 116 -25.14 1.02 -9.90
C VAL A 116 -24.21 1.64 -8.86
N GLN A 117 -24.46 2.89 -8.46
CA GLN A 117 -23.68 3.56 -7.41
C GLN A 117 -23.73 2.78 -6.09
N THR A 118 -24.92 2.43 -5.60
CA THR A 118 -25.06 1.65 -4.36
C THR A 118 -24.40 0.27 -4.47
N ARG A 119 -24.44 -0.38 -5.64
CA ARG A 119 -23.72 -1.63 -5.87
C ARG A 119 -22.21 -1.43 -5.77
N GLU A 120 -21.65 -0.37 -6.34
CA GLU A 120 -20.21 -0.07 -6.27
C GLU A 120 -19.76 0.22 -4.84
N GLU A 121 -20.56 0.98 -4.08
CA GLU A 121 -20.34 1.24 -2.66
C GLU A 121 -20.36 -0.07 -1.84
N LEU A 122 -21.36 -0.93 -2.07
CA LEU A 122 -21.46 -2.23 -1.41
C LEU A 122 -20.29 -3.15 -1.74
N LEU A 123 -19.86 -3.22 -3.00
CA LEU A 123 -18.69 -4.01 -3.40
C LEU A 123 -17.41 -3.52 -2.72
N THR A 124 -17.26 -2.20 -2.61
CA THR A 124 -16.13 -1.58 -1.89
C THR A 124 -16.15 -1.93 -0.41
N SER A 125 -17.32 -1.83 0.23
CA SER A 125 -17.50 -2.18 1.64
C SER A 125 -17.25 -3.67 1.90
N ILE A 126 -17.74 -4.56 1.03
CA ILE A 126 -17.48 -6.01 1.12
C ILE A 126 -15.99 -6.28 1.04
N LYS A 127 -15.28 -5.64 0.10
CA LYS A 127 -13.83 -5.79 -0.04
C LYS A 127 -13.09 -5.34 1.23
N GLN A 128 -13.43 -4.18 1.77
CA GLN A 128 -12.84 -3.68 3.02
C GLN A 128 -13.11 -4.61 4.20
N ASN A 129 -14.34 -5.09 4.35
CA ASN A 129 -14.71 -6.05 5.39
C ASN A 129 -13.93 -7.36 5.26
N GLN A 130 -13.73 -7.84 4.03
CA GLN A 130 -12.94 -9.03 3.76
C GLN A 130 -11.46 -8.82 4.15
N GLU A 131 -10.86 -7.69 3.78
CA GLU A 131 -9.49 -7.34 4.17
C GLU A 131 -9.35 -7.25 5.71
N CYS A 132 -10.32 -6.66 6.41
CA CYS A 132 -10.35 -6.63 7.87
C CYS A 132 -10.47 -8.03 8.48
N CYS A 133 -11.34 -8.89 7.93
CA CYS A 133 -11.49 -10.27 8.38
C CYS A 133 -10.22 -11.08 8.16
N GLU A 134 -9.57 -10.94 7.00
CA GLU A 134 -8.31 -11.59 6.69
C GLU A 134 -7.21 -11.14 7.65
N THR A 135 -7.13 -9.84 7.95
CA THR A 135 -6.18 -9.27 8.92
C THR A 135 -6.42 -9.82 10.33
N ALA A 136 -7.67 -9.86 10.79
CA ALA A 136 -7.99 -10.43 12.10
C ALA A 136 -7.67 -11.93 12.15
N ARG A 137 -7.90 -12.66 11.05
CA ARG A 137 -7.57 -14.09 10.95
C ARG A 137 -6.07 -14.33 10.99
N THR A 138 -5.25 -13.53 10.30
CA THR A 138 -3.79 -13.67 10.35
C THR A 138 -3.24 -13.35 11.74
N GLN A 139 -3.76 -12.31 12.40
CA GLN A 139 -3.39 -11.99 13.79
C GLN A 139 -3.73 -13.12 14.76
N LEU A 140 -4.91 -13.74 14.60
CA LEU A 140 -5.31 -14.88 15.42
C LEU A 140 -4.37 -16.07 15.20
N THR A 141 -4.07 -16.42 13.94
CA THR A 141 -3.14 -17.52 13.64
C THR A 141 -1.77 -17.28 14.28
N GLN A 142 -1.20 -16.08 14.13
CA GLN A 142 0.08 -15.73 14.75
C GLN A 142 0.03 -15.83 16.28
N TYR A 143 -1.06 -15.38 16.90
CA TYR A 143 -1.23 -15.50 18.34
C TYR A 143 -1.30 -16.96 18.80
N LEU A 144 -1.98 -17.83 18.05
CA LEU A 144 -2.06 -19.26 18.34
C LEU A 144 -0.68 -19.93 18.21
N GLU A 145 0.04 -19.68 17.11
CA GLU A 145 1.40 -20.19 16.91
C GLU A 145 2.34 -19.78 18.05
N GLN A 146 2.32 -18.50 18.45
CA GLN A 146 3.11 -18.01 19.58
C GLN A 146 2.73 -18.67 20.91
N ASN A 147 1.45 -18.98 21.12
CA ASN A 147 1.02 -19.71 22.31
C ASN A 147 1.45 -21.16 22.29
N ASP A 148 1.37 -21.83 21.14
CA ASP A 148 1.83 -23.21 20.98
C ASP A 148 3.34 -23.31 21.24
N ASP A 149 4.13 -22.35 20.74
CA ASP A 149 5.56 -22.25 21.03
C ASP A 149 5.84 -22.07 22.53
N ARG A 150 5.05 -21.20 23.20
CA ARG A 150 5.17 -20.99 24.65
C ARG A 150 4.78 -22.25 25.45
N LEU A 151 3.70 -22.91 25.06
CA LEU A 151 3.26 -24.16 25.67
C LEU A 151 4.33 -25.24 25.53
N LEU A 152 4.91 -25.38 24.34
CA LEU A 152 6.01 -26.31 24.09
C LEU A 152 7.24 -25.96 24.95
N HIS A 153 7.58 -24.67 25.04
CA HIS A 153 8.68 -24.20 25.90
C HIS A 153 8.45 -24.58 27.38
N TYR A 154 7.27 -24.29 27.91
CA TYR A 154 6.95 -24.63 29.30
C TYR A 154 6.87 -26.13 29.55
N ASN A 155 6.33 -26.90 28.61
CA ASN A 155 6.28 -28.36 28.70
C ASN A 155 7.70 -28.95 28.73
N ASN A 156 8.59 -28.50 27.84
CA ASN A 156 9.99 -28.90 27.85
C ASN A 156 10.69 -28.56 29.18
N ARG A 157 10.39 -27.38 29.75
CA ARG A 157 10.93 -26.97 31.05
C ARG A 157 10.39 -27.84 32.18
N LEU A 158 9.10 -28.17 32.16
CA LEU A 158 8.46 -29.06 33.12
C LEU A 158 9.09 -30.47 33.07
N ALA A 159 9.24 -31.04 31.88
CA ALA A 159 9.87 -32.34 31.67
C ALA A 159 11.33 -32.36 32.15
N ARG A 160 12.07 -31.24 31.97
CA ARG A 160 13.43 -31.11 32.53
C ARG A 160 13.42 -31.11 34.06
N LEU A 161 12.51 -30.35 34.68
CA LEU A 161 12.41 -30.29 36.14
C LEU A 161 11.98 -31.62 36.75
N GLN A 162 11.04 -32.32 36.12
CA GLN A 162 10.62 -33.67 36.53
C GLN A 162 11.79 -34.65 36.50
N ARG A 163 12.58 -34.67 35.41
CA ARG A 163 13.79 -35.52 35.33
C ARG A 163 14.79 -35.23 36.45
N ILE A 164 14.99 -33.96 36.81
CA ILE A 164 15.88 -33.59 37.92
C ILE A 164 15.31 -34.08 39.25
N LEU A 165 14.00 -33.88 39.47
CA LEU A 165 13.33 -34.32 40.68
C LEU A 165 13.40 -35.85 40.86
N ASP A 166 13.12 -36.60 39.78
CA ASP A 166 13.16 -38.06 39.80
C ASP A 166 14.57 -38.58 40.06
N ARG A 167 15.60 -37.94 39.48
CA ARG A 167 17.00 -38.24 39.79
C ARG A 167 17.32 -38.03 41.27
N VAL A 168 17.00 -36.85 41.82
CA VAL A 168 17.29 -36.55 43.23
C VAL A 168 16.53 -37.49 44.17
N ARG A 169 15.28 -37.84 43.84
CA ARG A 169 14.49 -38.82 44.59
C ARG A 169 15.15 -40.20 44.57
N SER A 170 15.59 -40.66 43.40
CA SER A 170 16.30 -41.93 43.26
C SER A 170 17.59 -41.95 44.08
N GLU A 171 18.40 -40.89 44.03
CA GLU A 171 19.62 -40.77 44.82
C GLU A 171 19.32 -40.75 46.32
N THR A 172 18.31 -39.98 46.74
CA THR A 172 17.88 -39.90 48.15
C THR A 172 17.40 -41.25 48.67
N MET A 173 16.66 -42.01 47.86
CA MET A 173 16.20 -43.35 48.20
C MET A 173 17.37 -44.32 48.37
N LEU A 174 18.38 -44.26 47.48
CA LEU A 174 19.59 -45.07 47.61
C LEU A 174 20.32 -44.77 48.93
N TRP A 175 20.53 -43.50 49.27
CA TRP A 175 21.17 -43.10 50.52
C TRP A 175 20.35 -43.51 51.75
N ALA A 176 19.02 -43.38 51.70
CA ALA A 176 18.14 -43.83 52.78
C ALA A 176 18.23 -45.35 52.99
N MET A 177 18.30 -46.13 51.91
CA MET A 177 18.46 -47.59 51.97
C MET A 177 19.82 -47.98 52.56
N LEU A 178 20.91 -47.38 52.07
CA LEU A 178 22.26 -47.61 52.59
C LEU A 178 22.34 -47.27 54.08
N LEU A 179 21.82 -46.11 54.48
CA LEU A 179 21.77 -45.71 55.89
C LEU A 179 20.97 -46.72 56.72
N GLY A 180 19.83 -47.19 56.22
CA GLY A 180 19.04 -48.25 56.85
C GLY A 180 19.84 -49.53 57.05
N THR A 181 20.58 -49.99 56.03
CA THR A 181 21.42 -51.19 56.13
C THR A 181 22.55 -51.05 57.14
N ILE A 182 23.24 -49.90 57.18
CA ILE A 182 24.29 -49.62 58.16
C ILE A 182 23.69 -49.62 59.57
N LYS A 183 22.56 -48.94 59.78
CA LYS A 183 21.88 -48.91 61.08
C LYS A 183 21.51 -50.31 61.56
N MET A 184 20.96 -51.16 60.69
CA MET A 184 20.62 -52.54 61.03
C MET A 184 21.86 -53.39 61.33
N ALA A 185 22.91 -53.30 60.51
CA ALA A 185 24.16 -54.02 60.73
C ALA A 185 24.82 -53.63 62.06
N THR A 186 24.91 -52.33 62.36
CA THR A 186 25.44 -51.82 63.63
C THR A 186 24.61 -52.29 64.81
N ALA A 187 23.27 -52.24 64.73
CA ALA A 187 22.41 -52.73 65.79
C ALA A 187 22.60 -54.24 66.04
N ASN A 188 22.70 -55.05 64.96
CA ASN A 188 22.95 -56.48 65.04
C ASN A 188 24.32 -56.80 65.67
N LEU A 189 25.37 -56.06 65.29
CA LEU A 189 26.70 -56.18 65.88
C LEU A 189 26.70 -55.81 67.36
N TYR A 190 26.09 -54.68 67.71
CA TYR A 190 25.94 -54.24 69.11
C TYR A 190 25.22 -55.28 69.96
N GLN A 191 24.11 -55.84 69.48
CA GLN A 191 23.40 -56.91 70.21
C GLN A 191 24.29 -58.13 70.42
N THR A 192 25.14 -58.48 69.43
CA THR A 192 26.05 -59.62 69.53
C THR A 192 27.20 -59.37 70.50
N THR A 193 27.81 -58.17 70.46
CA THR A 193 28.90 -57.80 71.37
C THR A 193 28.40 -57.62 72.79
N SER A 194 27.26 -56.95 72.97
CA SER A 194 26.61 -56.76 74.28
C SER A 194 26.29 -58.10 74.95
N LYS A 195 25.72 -59.07 74.21
CA LYS A 195 25.49 -60.44 74.73
C LYS A 195 26.77 -61.14 75.19
N LYS A 196 27.88 -60.94 74.48
CA LYS A 196 29.18 -61.57 74.80
C LYS A 196 29.92 -60.87 75.95
N ALA A 197 29.69 -59.57 76.15
CA ALA A 197 30.38 -58.76 77.13
C ALA A 197 29.86 -58.91 78.58
N GLN A 198 28.90 -59.82 78.84
CA GLN A 198 28.25 -60.08 80.14
C GLN A 198 27.84 -58.79 80.89
N ASP A 199 26.63 -58.27 80.63
CA ASP A 199 25.82 -57.27 81.37
C ASP A 199 26.48 -56.02 82.00
N GLY A 200 27.75 -55.71 81.72
CA GLY A 200 28.46 -54.58 82.34
C GLY A 200 28.43 -53.25 81.59
N TRP A 201 27.88 -53.21 80.37
CA TRP A 201 28.14 -52.11 79.40
C TRP A 201 26.96 -51.14 79.15
N GLY A 202 25.89 -51.25 79.93
CA GLY A 202 24.72 -50.37 79.85
C GLY A 202 23.86 -50.57 78.58
N GLU A 203 22.54 -50.39 78.73
CA GLU A 203 21.61 -50.50 77.60
C GLU A 203 21.69 -49.25 76.71
N VAL A 204 22.02 -49.43 75.43
CA VAL A 204 22.05 -48.35 74.43
C VAL A 204 20.75 -48.38 73.63
N ALA A 205 20.09 -47.23 73.53
CA ALA A 205 18.84 -47.10 72.80
C ALA A 205 18.96 -47.54 71.33
N LEU A 206 17.94 -48.24 70.82
CA LEU A 206 17.92 -48.82 69.47
C LEU A 206 18.13 -47.79 68.34
N LYS A 207 17.75 -46.53 68.56
CA LYS A 207 17.86 -45.45 67.57
C LYS A 207 19.22 -44.74 67.58
N ASP A 208 20.06 -44.98 68.58
CA ASP A 208 21.34 -44.29 68.76
C ASP A 208 22.48 -45.11 68.14
N THR A 209 22.52 -45.13 66.81
CA THR A 209 23.49 -45.93 66.03
C THR A 209 24.94 -45.55 66.34
N LEU A 210 25.22 -44.28 66.66
CA LEU A 210 26.58 -43.84 66.97
C LEU A 210 27.06 -44.44 68.29
N LYS A 211 26.26 -44.37 69.36
CA LYS A 211 26.63 -45.00 70.64
C LYS A 211 26.71 -46.52 70.56
N GLN A 212 25.86 -47.15 69.74
CA GLN A 212 25.97 -48.58 69.45
C GLN A 212 27.34 -48.92 68.83
N LEU A 213 27.77 -48.13 67.83
CA LEU A 213 29.05 -48.30 67.17
C LEU A 213 30.23 -48.07 68.13
N ASP A 214 30.17 -47.02 68.98
CA ASP A 214 31.19 -46.76 70.00
C ASP A 214 31.35 -47.94 70.96
N THR A 215 30.24 -48.57 71.34
CA THR A 215 30.25 -49.73 72.23
C THR A 215 30.86 -50.95 71.54
N VAL A 216 30.51 -51.18 70.27
CA VAL A 216 31.14 -52.24 69.44
C VAL A 216 32.64 -51.99 69.31
N GLN A 217 33.06 -50.74 69.04
CA GLN A 217 34.47 -50.37 68.92
C GLN A 217 35.23 -50.63 70.22
N LYS A 218 34.73 -50.15 71.37
CA LYS A 218 35.37 -50.39 72.66
C LYS A 218 35.51 -51.88 72.97
N PHE A 219 34.48 -52.68 72.66
CA PHE A 219 34.55 -54.14 72.82
C PHE A 219 35.66 -54.75 71.95
N LEU A 220 35.76 -54.37 70.67
CA LEU A 220 36.82 -54.85 69.78
C LEU A 220 38.21 -54.39 70.24
N SER A 221 38.37 -53.13 70.66
CA SER A 221 39.62 -52.63 71.22
C SER A 221 40.06 -53.42 72.45
N ASN A 222 39.12 -53.72 73.36
CA ASN A 222 39.42 -54.57 74.51
C ASN A 222 39.88 -55.97 74.09
N LEU A 223 39.23 -56.59 73.10
CA LEU A 223 39.65 -57.89 72.57
C LEU A 223 41.06 -57.83 71.95
N ILE A 224 41.38 -56.76 71.23
CA ILE A 224 42.72 -56.55 70.65
C ILE A 224 43.76 -56.40 71.77
N CYS A 225 43.50 -55.56 72.78
CA CYS A 225 44.40 -55.40 73.91
C CYS A 225 44.63 -56.73 74.64
N ILE A 226 43.58 -57.49 74.93
CA ILE A 226 43.69 -58.82 75.55
C ILE A 226 44.52 -59.76 74.66
N TRP A 227 44.28 -59.75 73.34
CA TRP A 227 45.03 -60.60 72.42
C TRP A 227 46.51 -60.22 72.35
N GLU A 228 46.84 -58.93 72.30
CA GLU A 228 48.21 -58.43 72.34
C GLU A 228 48.92 -58.80 73.65
N GLU A 229 48.24 -58.68 74.78
CA GLU A 229 48.75 -59.11 76.09
C GLU A 229 49.04 -60.62 76.10
N VAL A 230 48.11 -61.45 75.63
CA VAL A 230 48.30 -62.91 75.53
C VAL A 230 49.47 -63.25 74.62
N ASN A 231 49.58 -62.58 73.47
CA ASN A 231 50.65 -62.83 72.51
C ASN A 231 52.03 -62.38 73.04
N GLN A 232 52.09 -61.28 73.78
CA GLN A 232 53.32 -60.86 74.48
C GLN A 232 53.73 -61.87 75.55
N VAL A 233 52.79 -62.44 76.30
CA VAL A 233 53.07 -63.47 77.30
C VAL A 233 53.58 -64.75 76.63
N GLN A 234 52.97 -65.18 75.52
CA GLN A 234 53.43 -66.34 74.74
C GLN A 234 54.83 -66.14 74.14
N THR A 235 55.12 -64.94 73.62
CA THR A 235 56.45 -64.64 73.04
C THR A 235 57.53 -64.59 74.12
N ARG A 236 57.20 -64.14 75.34
CA ARG A 236 58.12 -64.17 76.49
C ARG A 236 58.37 -65.59 77.01
N GLN A 237 57.41 -66.49 76.90
CA GLN A 237 57.58 -67.91 77.25
C GLN A 237 58.42 -68.68 76.21
N HIS A 238 58.53 -68.22 74.96
CA HIS A 238 59.38 -68.81 73.93
C HIS A 238 60.86 -68.36 73.97
N PHE A 239 61.21 -67.36 74.78
CA PHE A 239 62.57 -66.81 74.93
C PHE A 239 63.20 -67.04 76.32
N GLN A 240 62.64 -67.94 77.12
CA GLN A 240 63.35 -68.53 78.27
C GLN A 240 63.95 -69.88 77.85
N PRO A 241 65.28 -70.11 78.00
CA PRO A 241 65.85 -71.45 77.86
C PRO A 241 65.37 -72.41 78.95
#